data_AF-A0A0M6XME5-F1
#
_entry.id   AF-A0A0M6XME5-F1
#
_cell.length_a   1.000
_cell.length_b   1.000
_cell.length_c   1.000
_cell.angle_alpha   90.00
_cell.angle_beta   90.00
_cell.angle_gamma   90.00
#
_symmetry.space_group_name_H-M   'P 1'
#
loop_
_entity.id
_entity.type
_entity.pdbx_description
1 polymer ?
#
loop_
_entity_poly.entity_id
_entity_poly.type
_entity_poly.pdbx_seq_one_letter_code
_entity_poly.pdbx_strand_id
1 'polypeptide(L)'
;MPDLRWDHVRGSDRWTQAAMRALDTHGQKLVDTVPADIGEWCPAYVQADDWGRKAFWAGLLSTLSKHESTWRPTAVGGGGAWYGLVQILPATARGYGCQAQSGEALKDGALNMSCAVRIMNLTVPRDGVVSRGMKGVAADWGPFHSSRKREDMRGWLASQPFCNGIQTSMRPLQRPSWLGTPADEADEVPLFVSWELDRNVLTGMGTARWIDGTIDS
;
A
#
# COMPACT_ATOMS: atom_id res chain seq x y z
N MET A 1 -0.31 -3.34 -5.40
CA MET A 1 0.81 -2.93 -4.51
C MET A 1 0.48 -1.56 -3.94
N PRO A 2 1.03 -1.15 -2.80
CA PRO A 2 0.80 0.21 -2.29
C PRO A 2 1.45 1.24 -3.21
N ASP A 3 0.83 2.42 -3.34
CA ASP A 3 1.42 3.56 -4.03
C ASP A 3 2.52 4.16 -3.13
N LEU A 4 3.77 4.10 -3.57
CA LEU A 4 4.95 4.50 -2.81
C LEU A 4 5.63 5.73 -3.41
N ARG A 5 6.43 6.41 -2.59
CA ARG A 5 7.00 7.71 -2.96
C ARG A 5 7.89 7.68 -4.18
N TRP A 6 8.51 6.54 -4.47
CA TRP A 6 9.39 6.31 -5.61
C TRP A 6 8.66 5.84 -6.87
N ASP A 7 7.33 5.75 -6.89
CA ASP A 7 6.61 5.11 -8.01
C ASP A 7 6.73 5.89 -9.33
N HIS A 8 7.08 7.17 -9.25
CA HIS A 8 7.45 7.99 -10.40
C HIS A 8 8.81 7.61 -11.02
N VAL A 9 9.61 6.79 -10.34
CA VAL A 9 10.93 6.33 -10.80
C VAL A 9 10.76 5.03 -11.59
N ARG A 10 11.23 5.02 -12.84
CA ARG A 10 11.15 3.83 -13.70
C ARG A 10 11.82 2.61 -13.04
N GLY A 11 11.07 1.51 -12.93
CA GLY A 11 11.56 0.24 -12.39
C GLY A 11 11.62 0.20 -10.85
N SER A 12 10.87 1.07 -10.17
CA SER A 12 10.72 1.07 -8.71
C SER A 12 9.71 0.03 -8.20
N ASP A 13 8.85 -0.48 -9.08
CA ASP A 13 7.93 -1.58 -8.85
C ASP A 13 8.65 -2.81 -8.26
N ARG A 14 9.83 -3.15 -8.76
CA ARG A 14 10.65 -4.25 -8.22
C ARG A 14 11.14 -3.97 -6.79
N TRP A 15 11.34 -2.71 -6.41
CA TRP A 15 11.75 -2.33 -5.05
C TRP A 15 10.56 -2.45 -4.10
N THR A 16 9.38 -1.98 -4.52
CA THR A 16 8.13 -2.19 -3.78
C THR A 16 7.84 -3.68 -3.60
N GLN A 17 7.96 -4.50 -4.67
CA GLN A 17 7.76 -5.95 -4.57
C GLN A 17 8.76 -6.60 -3.61
N ALA A 18 10.04 -6.23 -3.69
CA ALA A 18 11.07 -6.80 -2.82
C ALA A 18 10.85 -6.42 -1.34
N ALA A 19 10.48 -5.17 -1.05
CA ALA A 19 10.16 -4.72 0.29
C ALA A 19 8.94 -5.47 0.85
N MET A 20 7.85 -5.56 0.08
CA MET A 20 6.63 -6.27 0.50
C MET A 20 6.90 -7.77 0.73
N ARG A 21 7.63 -8.44 -0.18
CA ARG A 21 8.03 -9.85 0.00
C ARG A 21 8.95 -10.07 1.20
N ALA A 22 9.87 -9.14 1.45
CA ALA A 22 10.74 -9.21 2.62
C ALA A 22 9.94 -9.07 3.92
N LEU A 23 8.95 -8.18 3.94
CA LEU A 23 8.02 -8.02 5.07
C LEU A 23 7.15 -9.27 5.28
N ASP A 24 6.72 -9.92 4.19
CA ASP A 24 6.00 -11.20 4.23
C ASP A 24 6.83 -12.37 4.74
N THR A 25 8.15 -12.30 4.64
CA THR A 25 9.05 -13.43 4.92
C THR A 25 9.84 -13.21 6.21
N HIS A 26 10.99 -12.53 6.14
CA HIS A 26 11.84 -12.32 7.32
C HIS A 26 11.52 -11.04 8.10
N GLY A 27 10.52 -10.26 7.68
CA GLY A 27 10.12 -8.98 8.28
C GLY A 27 8.89 -9.05 9.20
N GLN A 28 8.37 -10.23 9.52
CA GLN A 28 7.09 -10.36 10.25
C GLN A 28 7.12 -9.70 11.64
N LYS A 29 8.22 -9.79 12.39
CA LYS A 29 8.33 -9.12 13.70
C LYS A 29 8.20 -7.60 13.59
N LEU A 30 8.71 -7.01 12.52
CA LEU A 30 8.54 -5.59 12.21
C LEU A 30 7.06 -5.24 12.01
N VAL A 31 6.34 -6.05 11.24
CA VAL A 31 4.92 -5.86 10.90
C VAL A 31 4.03 -6.04 12.14
N ASP A 32 4.33 -7.04 12.97
CA ASP A 32 3.59 -7.36 14.18
C ASP A 32 3.79 -6.31 15.29
N THR A 33 4.93 -5.62 15.28
CA THR A 33 5.24 -4.59 16.27
C THR A 33 4.31 -3.39 16.12
N VAL A 34 3.80 -2.91 17.25
CA VAL A 34 3.11 -1.61 17.36
C VAL A 34 4.04 -0.65 18.12
N PRO A 35 4.79 0.20 17.41
CA PRO A 35 5.71 1.14 18.05
C PRO A 35 5.00 2.17 18.92
N ALA A 36 5.61 2.60 20.02
CA ALA A 36 5.01 3.57 20.95
C ALA A 36 4.75 4.95 20.33
N ASP A 37 5.51 5.34 19.31
CA ASP A 37 5.38 6.59 18.56
C ASP A 37 4.56 6.41 17.27
N ILE A 38 3.94 5.26 17.02
CA ILE A 38 3.30 4.97 15.72
C ILE A 38 2.19 5.95 15.37
N GLY A 39 1.46 6.48 16.35
CA GLY A 39 0.43 7.49 16.13
C GLY A 39 0.97 8.80 15.54
N GLU A 40 2.25 9.13 15.79
CA GLU A 40 2.92 10.28 15.18
C GLU A 40 3.26 10.02 13.69
N TRP A 41 3.43 8.76 13.31
CA TRP A 41 3.85 8.36 11.96
C TRP A 41 2.68 7.95 11.05
N CYS A 42 1.72 7.24 11.62
CA CYS A 42 0.65 6.56 10.90
C CYS A 42 -0.54 6.30 11.86
N PRO A 43 -1.47 7.27 12.02
CA PRO A 43 -2.57 7.17 12.97
C PRO A 43 -3.43 5.91 12.83
N ALA A 44 -3.65 5.42 11.61
CA ALA A 44 -4.45 4.22 11.33
C ALA A 44 -3.69 2.89 11.46
N TYR A 45 -2.40 2.89 11.82
CA TYR A 45 -1.56 1.67 11.80
C TYR A 45 -2.08 0.56 12.72
N VAL A 46 -2.61 0.92 13.89
CA VAL A 46 -3.08 -0.06 14.88
C VAL A 46 -4.26 -0.86 14.33
N GLN A 47 -5.16 -0.20 13.58
CA GLN A 47 -6.34 -0.80 12.96
C GLN A 47 -6.05 -1.39 11.57
N ALA A 48 -4.87 -1.13 11.02
CA ALA A 48 -4.49 -1.65 9.72
C ALA A 48 -4.33 -3.17 9.76
N ASP A 49 -4.77 -3.82 8.68
CA ASP A 49 -4.48 -5.22 8.43
C ASP A 49 -3.00 -5.42 8.08
N ASP A 50 -2.61 -6.68 7.90
CA ASP A 50 -1.25 -7.06 7.54
C ASP A 50 -0.75 -6.30 6.30
N TRP A 51 -1.60 -6.13 5.28
CA TRP A 51 -1.24 -5.37 4.08
C TRP A 51 -0.96 -3.90 4.38
N GLY A 52 -1.82 -3.22 5.15
CA GLY A 52 -1.64 -1.82 5.50
C GLY A 52 -0.39 -1.57 6.33
N ARG A 53 -0.07 -2.47 7.27
CA ARG A 53 1.16 -2.40 8.06
C ARG A 53 2.42 -2.59 7.21
N LYS A 54 2.39 -3.53 6.25
CA LYS A 54 3.48 -3.69 5.28
C LYS A 54 3.63 -2.48 4.38
N ALA A 55 2.52 -1.91 3.91
CA ALA A 55 2.49 -0.70 3.10
C ALA A 55 3.14 0.49 3.83
N PHE A 56 2.89 0.64 5.13
CA PHE A 56 3.57 1.64 5.96
C PHE A 56 5.09 1.47 5.94
N TRP A 57 5.61 0.27 6.22
CA TRP A 57 7.06 0.05 6.28
C TRP A 57 7.73 0.17 4.90
N ALA A 58 7.09 -0.31 3.84
CA ALA A 58 7.57 -0.10 2.48
C ALA A 58 7.53 1.39 2.08
N GLY A 59 6.48 2.11 2.48
CA GLY A 59 6.37 3.56 2.34
C GLY A 59 7.49 4.30 3.06
N LEU A 60 7.82 3.90 4.29
CA LEU A 60 8.91 4.50 5.06
C LEU A 60 10.24 4.31 4.33
N LEU A 61 10.54 3.11 3.83
CA LEU A 61 11.73 2.86 3.00
C LEU A 61 11.75 3.73 1.74
N SER A 62 10.62 3.96 1.09
CA SER A 62 10.53 4.84 -0.08
C SER A 62 10.85 6.31 0.24
N THR A 63 10.42 6.78 1.43
CA THR A 63 10.73 8.12 1.90
C THR A 63 12.19 8.26 2.34
N LEU A 64 12.74 7.23 3.00
CA LEU A 64 14.14 7.17 3.41
C LEU A 64 15.06 7.17 2.19
N SER A 65 14.72 6.39 1.17
CA SER A 65 15.51 6.31 -0.06
C SER A 65 15.64 7.66 -0.78
N LYS A 66 14.62 8.54 -0.71
CA LYS A 66 14.73 9.93 -1.18
C LYS A 66 15.88 10.66 -0.49
N HIS A 67 15.96 10.53 0.83
CA HIS A 67 16.90 11.29 1.66
C HIS A 67 18.31 10.71 1.72
N GLU A 68 18.45 9.44 1.35
CA GLU A 68 19.72 8.70 1.30
C GLU A 68 20.36 8.69 -0.08
N SER A 69 19.57 8.48 -1.14
CA SER A 69 20.10 8.29 -2.50
C SER A 69 19.37 9.06 -3.60
N THR A 70 18.29 9.77 -3.27
CA THR A 70 17.34 10.31 -4.24
C THR A 70 16.81 9.20 -5.17
N TRP A 71 16.48 8.05 -4.59
CA TRP A 71 15.97 6.85 -5.28
C TRP A 71 16.93 6.25 -6.32
N ARG A 72 18.25 6.42 -6.14
CA ARG A 72 19.27 5.88 -7.05
C ARG A 72 19.82 4.57 -6.48
N PRO A 73 19.49 3.40 -7.07
CA PRO A 73 19.94 2.12 -6.53
C PRO A 73 21.46 1.91 -6.68
N THR A 74 22.13 2.62 -7.59
CA THR A 74 23.59 2.52 -7.77
C THR A 74 24.37 3.57 -6.98
N ALA A 75 23.72 4.34 -6.11
CA ALA A 75 24.36 5.39 -5.33
C ALA A 75 25.40 4.81 -4.37
N VAL A 76 26.54 5.50 -4.28
CA VAL A 76 27.60 5.21 -3.31
C VAL A 76 27.93 6.50 -2.56
N GLY A 77 27.81 6.48 -1.24
CA GLY A 77 27.99 7.63 -0.37
C GLY A 77 29.10 7.45 0.66
N GLY A 78 29.32 8.50 1.47
CA GLY A 78 30.30 8.50 2.56
C GLY A 78 31.72 8.13 2.12
N GLY A 79 32.19 8.66 0.99
CA GLY A 79 33.53 8.39 0.45
C GLY A 79 33.73 6.98 -0.11
N GLY A 80 32.66 6.26 -0.48
CA GLY A 80 32.75 4.89 -1.02
C GLY A 80 32.30 3.80 -0.06
N ALA A 81 31.74 4.15 1.10
CA ALA A 81 31.44 3.19 2.17
C ALA A 81 29.99 2.67 2.16
N TRP A 82 29.02 3.49 1.73
CA TRP A 82 27.60 3.19 1.86
C TRP A 82 26.92 3.04 0.51
N TYR A 83 26.04 2.05 0.36
CA TYR A 83 25.59 1.59 -0.95
C TYR A 83 24.07 1.50 -1.08
N GLY A 84 23.60 1.89 -2.26
CA GLY A 84 22.26 1.64 -2.73
C GLY A 84 21.20 2.59 -2.20
N LEU A 85 19.94 2.15 -2.35
CA LEU A 85 18.74 2.98 -2.16
C LEU A 85 18.68 3.63 -0.78
N VAL A 86 19.02 2.88 0.28
CA VAL A 86 19.04 3.38 1.66
C VAL A 86 20.43 3.33 2.29
N GLN A 87 21.48 3.42 1.45
CA GLN A 87 22.87 3.62 1.88
C GLN A 87 23.28 2.66 3.01
N ILE A 88 23.43 1.37 2.70
CA ILE A 88 23.83 0.33 3.67
C ILE A 88 25.34 0.07 3.55
N LEU A 89 26.02 -0.06 4.69
CA LEU A 89 27.43 -0.46 4.77
C LEU A 89 27.55 -1.99 4.59
N PRO A 90 28.48 -2.52 3.78
CA PRO A 90 28.62 -3.96 3.59
C PRO A 90 28.90 -4.73 4.90
N ALA A 91 29.63 -4.14 5.85
CA ALA A 91 29.85 -4.75 7.16
C ALA A 91 28.56 -4.88 7.98
N THR A 92 27.70 -3.85 7.97
CA THR A 92 26.35 -3.90 8.55
C THR A 92 25.53 -5.01 7.89
N ALA A 93 25.49 -5.05 6.56
CA ALA A 93 24.75 -6.08 5.83
C ALA A 93 25.19 -7.51 6.22
N ARG A 94 26.49 -7.75 6.39
CA ARG A 94 27.01 -9.02 6.91
C ARG A 94 26.60 -9.28 8.35
N GLY A 95 26.71 -8.29 9.23
CA GLY A 95 26.32 -8.41 10.63
C GLY A 95 24.84 -8.77 10.83
N TYR A 96 23.97 -8.26 9.97
CA TYR A 96 22.54 -8.60 9.93
C TYR A 96 22.22 -9.84 9.08
N GLY A 97 23.23 -10.52 8.53
CA GLY A 97 23.06 -11.73 7.72
C GLY A 97 22.27 -11.50 6.43
N CYS A 98 22.39 -10.33 5.81
CA CYS A 98 21.75 -10.02 4.53
C CYS A 98 22.31 -10.88 3.38
N GLN A 99 21.52 -11.08 2.32
CA GLN A 99 21.97 -11.73 1.09
C GLN A 99 22.99 -10.88 0.32
N ALA A 100 22.74 -9.57 0.18
CA ALA A 100 23.72 -8.64 -0.36
C ALA A 100 24.75 -8.28 0.70
N GLN A 101 25.97 -8.82 0.58
CA GLN A 101 27.04 -8.67 1.56
C GLN A 101 28.23 -7.82 1.09
N SER A 102 28.18 -7.37 -0.17
CA SER A 102 29.19 -6.52 -0.81
C SER A 102 28.57 -5.21 -1.30
N GLY A 103 29.41 -4.20 -1.56
CA GLY A 103 28.96 -2.92 -2.10
C GLY A 103 28.24 -3.09 -3.44
N GLU A 104 28.80 -3.90 -4.35
CA GLU A 104 28.17 -4.19 -5.65
C GLU A 104 26.81 -4.88 -5.50
N ALA A 105 26.70 -5.88 -4.61
CA ALA A 105 25.42 -6.55 -4.38
C ALA A 105 24.37 -5.59 -3.78
N LEU A 106 24.79 -4.63 -2.95
CA LEU A 106 23.90 -3.62 -2.38
C LEU A 106 23.43 -2.57 -3.38
N LYS A 107 24.02 -2.50 -4.58
CA LYS A 107 23.50 -1.67 -5.68
C LYS A 107 22.27 -2.28 -6.36
N ASP A 108 21.98 -3.56 -6.11
CA ASP A 108 20.70 -4.13 -6.49
C ASP A 108 19.61 -3.60 -5.53
N GLY A 109 18.66 -2.82 -6.07
CA GLY A 109 17.62 -2.20 -5.25
C GLY A 109 16.73 -3.20 -4.52
N ALA A 110 16.46 -4.37 -5.10
CA ALA A 110 15.64 -5.39 -4.45
C ALA A 110 16.39 -6.04 -3.28
N LEU A 111 17.67 -6.38 -3.46
CA LEU A 111 18.51 -6.89 -2.37
C LEU A 111 18.74 -5.84 -1.27
N ASN A 112 18.87 -4.56 -1.65
CA ASN A 112 18.99 -3.43 -0.72
C ASN A 112 17.72 -3.32 0.15
N MET A 113 16.52 -3.37 -0.45
CA MET A 113 15.25 -3.34 0.28
C MET A 113 15.08 -4.56 1.19
N SER A 114 15.40 -5.76 0.70
CA SER A 114 15.35 -6.97 1.51
C SER A 114 16.25 -6.88 2.75
N CYS A 115 17.46 -6.32 2.59
CA CYS A 115 18.39 -6.11 3.71
C CYS A 115 17.89 -5.04 4.68
N ALA A 116 17.35 -3.92 4.16
CA ALA A 116 16.80 -2.86 5.00
C ALA A 116 15.66 -3.37 5.91
N VAL A 117 14.75 -4.18 5.36
CA VAL A 117 13.70 -4.85 6.15
C VAL A 117 14.29 -5.74 7.23
N ARG A 118 15.36 -6.49 6.94
CA ARG A 118 16.02 -7.36 7.94
C ARG A 118 16.63 -6.56 9.09
N ILE A 119 17.26 -5.43 8.80
CA ILE A 119 17.80 -4.51 9.81
C ILE A 119 16.67 -3.97 10.69
N MET A 120 15.63 -3.40 10.07
CA MET A 120 14.48 -2.81 10.78
C MET A 120 13.72 -3.84 11.62
N ASN A 121 13.61 -5.08 11.14
CA ASN A 121 12.99 -6.21 11.86
C ASN A 121 13.72 -6.61 13.14
N LEU A 122 14.96 -6.16 13.33
CA LEU A 122 15.64 -6.28 14.61
C LEU A 122 15.55 -4.98 15.42
N THR A 123 15.83 -3.82 14.82
CA THR A 123 15.98 -2.58 15.57
C THR A 123 14.67 -2.00 16.08
N VAL A 124 13.59 -2.03 15.28
CA VAL A 124 12.29 -1.49 15.69
C VAL A 124 11.67 -2.33 16.81
N PRO A 125 11.56 -3.68 16.72
CA PRO A 125 11.03 -4.46 17.82
C PRO A 125 11.89 -4.39 19.08
N ARG A 126 13.23 -4.33 18.94
CA ARG A 126 14.16 -4.15 20.07
C ARG A 126 13.90 -2.84 20.81
N ASP A 127 13.64 -1.78 20.07
CA ASP A 127 13.58 -0.43 20.64
C ASP A 127 12.17 0.08 20.93
N GLY A 128 11.14 -0.57 20.38
CA GLY A 128 9.72 -0.25 20.59
C GLY A 128 9.26 1.08 19.99
N VAL A 129 10.03 1.66 19.06
CA VAL A 129 9.72 2.93 18.38
C VAL A 129 10.06 2.85 16.90
N VAL A 130 9.34 3.60 16.06
CA VAL A 130 9.73 3.84 14.67
C VAL A 130 11.04 4.63 14.67
N SER A 131 11.10 5.76 15.38
CA SER A 131 12.34 6.54 15.51
C SER A 131 12.30 7.55 16.66
N ARG A 132 13.17 7.38 17.66
CA ARG A 132 13.35 8.34 18.77
C ARG A 132 14.80 8.38 19.24
N GLY A 133 15.48 9.53 19.10
CA GLY A 133 16.91 9.62 19.39
C GLY A 133 17.73 8.72 18.45
N MET A 134 18.45 7.74 19.02
CA MET A 134 19.23 6.73 18.28
C MET A 134 18.53 5.36 18.18
N LYS A 135 17.21 5.33 18.38
CA LYS A 135 16.42 4.10 18.48
C LYS A 135 15.51 3.87 17.27
N GLY A 136 15.16 2.61 17.03
CA GLY A 136 14.32 2.17 15.92
C GLY A 136 15.08 2.25 14.60
N VAL A 137 14.47 2.82 13.58
CA VAL A 137 15.12 3.07 12.29
C VAL A 137 16.28 4.07 12.43
N ALA A 138 16.24 4.98 13.40
CA ALA A 138 17.33 5.93 13.65
C ALA A 138 18.63 5.28 14.17
N ALA A 139 18.62 3.98 14.49
CA ALA A 139 19.84 3.27 14.91
C ALA A 139 20.84 3.09 13.76
N ASP A 140 20.37 2.98 12.52
CA ASP A 140 21.20 2.71 11.35
C ASP A 140 21.16 3.82 10.29
N TRP A 141 20.15 4.70 10.32
CA TRP A 141 19.91 5.68 9.24
C TRP A 141 19.93 7.14 9.71
N GLY A 142 20.95 7.87 9.23
CA GLY A 142 21.21 9.27 9.59
C GLY A 142 20.09 10.29 9.30
N PRO A 143 19.27 10.17 8.23
CA PRO A 143 18.16 11.09 7.95
C PRO A 143 17.19 11.28 9.11
N PHE A 144 17.03 10.30 9.99
CA PHE A 144 16.15 10.42 11.16
C PHE A 144 16.66 11.40 12.22
N HIS A 145 17.95 11.75 12.22
CA HIS A 145 18.52 12.77 13.11
C HIS A 145 18.29 14.20 12.61
N SER A 146 17.91 14.39 11.34
CA SER A 146 17.51 15.69 10.82
C SER A 146 16.01 15.89 11.02
N SER A 147 15.62 16.89 11.82
CA SER A 147 14.21 17.25 12.01
C SER A 147 13.50 17.48 10.68
N ARG A 148 14.08 18.30 9.80
CA ARG A 148 13.53 18.58 8.46
C ARG A 148 13.28 17.31 7.65
N LYS A 149 14.25 16.39 7.57
CA LYS A 149 14.08 15.15 6.78
C LYS A 149 13.05 14.23 7.44
N ARG A 150 13.09 14.10 8.76
CA ARG A 150 12.14 13.29 9.53
C ARG A 150 10.70 13.78 9.37
N GLU A 151 10.46 15.08 9.46
CA GLU A 151 9.13 15.66 9.24
C GLU A 151 8.66 15.49 7.78
N ASP A 152 9.55 15.59 6.78
CA ASP A 152 9.20 15.29 5.39
C ASP A 152 8.78 13.81 5.19
N MET A 153 9.46 12.87 5.84
CA MET A 153 9.09 11.44 5.80
C MET A 153 7.75 11.21 6.50
N ARG A 154 7.59 11.73 7.72
CA ARG A 154 6.38 11.61 8.51
C ARG A 154 5.16 12.22 7.83
N GLY A 155 5.29 13.44 7.31
CA GLY A 155 4.21 14.14 6.61
C GLY A 155 3.78 13.41 5.34
N TRP A 156 4.72 12.82 4.59
CA TRP A 156 4.37 11.98 3.45
C TRP A 156 3.65 10.70 3.88
N LEU A 157 4.12 10.00 4.93
CA LEU A 157 3.49 8.78 5.41
C LEU A 157 2.07 9.02 5.94
N ALA A 158 1.89 10.05 6.78
CA ALA A 158 0.61 10.37 7.41
C ALA A 158 -0.48 10.74 6.39
N SER A 159 -0.11 11.22 5.20
CA SER A 159 -1.08 11.54 4.13
C SER A 159 -1.51 10.33 3.31
N GLN A 160 -0.83 9.18 3.44
CA GLN A 160 -1.15 8.01 2.62
C GLN A 160 -2.46 7.33 3.04
N PRO A 161 -3.21 6.75 2.09
CA PRO A 161 -4.46 6.03 2.36
C PRO A 161 -4.35 4.92 3.43
N PHE A 162 -3.18 4.28 3.53
CA PHE A 162 -2.90 3.23 4.53
C PHE A 162 -2.55 3.77 5.92
N CYS A 163 -2.39 5.09 6.09
CA CYS A 163 -2.11 5.74 7.38
C CYS A 163 -3.19 6.70 7.86
N ASN A 164 -4.03 7.18 6.96
CA ASN A 164 -5.16 8.05 7.29
C ASN A 164 -6.51 7.31 7.42
N GLY A 165 -6.52 5.98 7.24
CA GLY A 165 -7.68 5.12 7.44
C GLY A 165 -8.63 5.00 6.23
N ILE A 166 -8.36 5.68 5.12
CA ILE A 166 -9.21 5.58 3.91
C ILE A 166 -9.21 4.16 3.36
N GLN A 167 -8.07 3.44 3.40
CA GLN A 167 -8.00 2.04 2.92
C GLN A 167 -8.92 1.10 3.70
N THR A 168 -8.98 1.24 5.02
CA THR A 168 -9.88 0.42 5.87
C THR A 168 -11.34 0.65 5.51
N SER A 169 -11.72 1.89 5.20
CA SER A 169 -13.08 2.27 4.82
C SER A 169 -13.49 1.78 3.42
N MET A 170 -12.53 1.60 2.51
CA MET A 170 -12.79 1.15 1.13
C MET A 170 -12.77 -0.37 0.96
N ARG A 171 -12.42 -1.13 2.01
CA ARG A 171 -12.38 -2.59 1.96
C ARG A 171 -13.81 -3.14 1.82
N PRO A 172 -14.12 -3.93 0.78
CA PRO A 172 -15.44 -4.54 0.67
C PRO A 172 -15.75 -5.38 1.91
N LEU A 173 -16.86 -5.07 2.58
CA LEU A 173 -17.35 -5.90 3.68
C LEU A 173 -17.74 -7.26 3.10
N GLN A 174 -17.36 -8.34 3.79
CA GLN A 174 -17.86 -9.66 3.42
C GLN A 174 -19.39 -9.63 3.40
N ARG A 175 -19.98 -10.17 2.33
CA ARG A 175 -21.43 -10.35 2.25
C ARG A 175 -21.86 -11.19 3.46
N PRO A 176 -22.85 -10.73 4.24
CA PRO A 176 -23.34 -11.51 5.37
C PRO A 176 -23.86 -12.87 4.92
N SER A 177 -23.65 -13.91 5.74
CA SER A 177 -24.05 -15.29 5.41
C SER A 177 -25.55 -15.48 5.19
N TRP A 178 -26.37 -14.60 5.78
CA TRP A 178 -27.84 -14.61 5.63
C TRP A 178 -28.33 -14.03 4.30
N LEU A 179 -27.46 -13.38 3.53
CA LEU A 179 -27.84 -12.72 2.28
C LEU A 179 -27.92 -13.66 1.06
N GLY A 180 -27.77 -14.98 1.27
CA GLY A 180 -27.85 -16.01 0.23
C GLY A 180 -26.78 -15.90 -0.86
N THR A 181 -26.70 -16.93 -1.70
CA THR A 181 -25.98 -16.86 -2.98
C THR A 181 -26.73 -15.90 -3.90
N PRO A 182 -26.06 -15.01 -4.66
CA PRO A 182 -26.76 -14.30 -5.74
C PRO A 182 -27.41 -15.35 -6.63
N ALA A 183 -28.64 -15.11 -7.10
CA ALA A 183 -29.39 -16.06 -7.92
C ALA A 183 -28.47 -16.66 -9.00
N ASP A 184 -28.09 -17.91 -8.78
CA ASP A 184 -27.35 -18.71 -9.73
C ASP A 184 -28.24 -18.79 -10.97
N GLU A 185 -27.71 -18.37 -12.13
CA GLU A 185 -28.40 -18.41 -13.42
C GLU A 185 -29.77 -17.72 -13.42
N ALA A 186 -29.85 -16.52 -14.01
CA ALA A 186 -31.11 -16.14 -14.63
C ALA A 186 -31.44 -17.26 -15.62
N ASP A 187 -32.44 -18.09 -15.29
CA ASP A 187 -33.08 -19.00 -16.23
C ASP A 187 -33.22 -18.23 -17.54
N GLU A 188 -32.55 -18.69 -18.61
CA GLU A 188 -32.70 -18.13 -19.93
C GLU A 188 -34.18 -18.16 -20.27
N VAL A 189 -34.88 -17.03 -20.11
CA VAL A 189 -36.29 -16.94 -20.43
C VAL A 189 -36.38 -17.13 -21.95
N PRO A 190 -36.98 -18.22 -22.44
CA PRO A 190 -36.96 -18.48 -23.87
C PRO A 190 -37.69 -17.35 -24.60
N LEU A 191 -37.13 -16.89 -25.73
CA LEU A 191 -37.63 -15.76 -26.52
C LEU A 191 -39.14 -15.83 -26.86
N PHE A 192 -39.74 -17.03 -26.85
CA PHE A 192 -41.18 -17.20 -27.08
C PHE A 192 -42.06 -16.64 -25.93
N VAL A 193 -41.60 -16.71 -24.67
CA VAL A 193 -42.33 -16.18 -23.51
C VAL A 193 -42.35 -14.64 -23.53
N SER A 194 -41.27 -14.03 -24.04
CA SER A 194 -41.18 -12.57 -24.22
C SER A 194 -42.26 -12.02 -25.17
N TRP A 195 -42.63 -12.78 -26.20
CA TRP A 195 -43.54 -12.28 -27.24
C TRP A 195 -45.03 -12.37 -26.84
N GLU A 196 -45.40 -13.35 -26.01
CA GLU A 196 -46.76 -13.44 -25.45
C GLU A 196 -47.08 -12.33 -24.44
N LEU A 197 -46.07 -11.88 -23.68
CA LEU A 197 -46.22 -10.76 -22.74
C LEU A 197 -46.45 -9.43 -23.47
N ASP A 198 -45.74 -9.17 -24.56
CA ASP A 198 -45.92 -7.96 -25.37
C ASP A 198 -47.27 -7.93 -26.09
N ARG A 199 -47.79 -9.09 -26.51
CA ARG A 199 -49.09 -9.17 -27.19
C ARG A 199 -50.25 -8.76 -26.28
N ASN A 200 -50.20 -9.10 -24.99
CA ASN A 200 -51.22 -8.72 -24.02
C ASN A 200 -51.26 -7.22 -23.73
N VAL A 201 -50.11 -6.53 -23.84
CA VAL A 201 -50.02 -5.07 -23.64
C VAL A 201 -50.67 -4.31 -24.80
N LEU A 202 -50.52 -4.80 -26.04
CA LEU A 202 -51.04 -4.12 -27.23
C LEU A 202 -52.54 -4.35 -27.48
N THR A 203 -53.13 -5.44 -26.98
CA THR A 203 -54.57 -5.70 -27.11
C THR A 203 -55.45 -4.95 -26.09
N GLY A 204 -54.85 -4.29 -25.09
CA GLY A 204 -55.58 -3.57 -24.04
C GLY A 204 -55.99 -2.12 -24.38
N MET A 205 -55.52 -1.55 -25.49
CA MET A 205 -55.84 -0.17 -25.89
C MET A 205 -56.95 -0.12 -26.96
N GLY A 206 -58.19 -0.40 -26.54
CA GLY A 206 -59.39 -0.29 -27.36
C GLY A 206 -60.20 0.99 -27.11
N THR A 207 -60.21 1.88 -28.11
CA THR A 207 -61.21 2.91 -28.46
C THR A 207 -61.60 3.98 -27.43
N ALA A 208 -61.01 5.18 -27.54
CA ALA A 208 -61.62 6.42 -27.06
C ALA A 208 -62.38 7.11 -28.20
N ARG A 209 -63.67 7.34 -27.96
CA ARG A 209 -64.69 7.85 -28.87
C ARG A 209 -64.60 9.39 -28.93
N TRP A 210 -64.42 9.96 -30.12
CA TRP A 210 -64.52 11.40 -30.37
C TRP A 210 -65.99 11.84 -30.34
N ILE A 211 -66.32 12.88 -29.57
CA ILE A 211 -67.62 13.56 -29.62
C ILE A 211 -67.39 14.91 -30.33
N ASP A 212 -68.16 15.11 -31.39
CA ASP A 212 -68.25 16.29 -32.26
C ASP A 212 -69.09 17.42 -31.62
N GLY A 213 -68.79 18.67 -31.96
CA GLY A 213 -69.46 19.87 -31.48
C GLY A 213 -68.88 21.19 -32.04
N THR A 214 -69.08 21.44 -33.34
CA THR A 214 -69.17 22.75 -34.03
C THR A 214 -70.24 23.69 -33.41
N ILE A 215 -70.37 25.02 -33.58
CA ILE A 215 -69.79 26.18 -34.31
C ILE A 215 -70.43 27.43 -33.63
N ASP A 216 -69.75 28.59 -33.55
CA ASP A 216 -70.35 29.87 -34.03
C ASP A 216 -69.33 31.03 -34.10
N SER A 217 -69.46 31.72 -35.24
CA SER A 217 -68.89 32.97 -35.82
C SER A 217 -67.87 33.81 -35.05
#